data_AF-A0A958KUU1-F1
#
_entry.id   AF-A0A958KUU1-F1
#
_cell.length_a   1.000
_cell.length_b   1.000
_cell.length_c   1.000
_cell.angle_alpha   90.00
_cell.angle_beta   90.00
_cell.angle_gamma   90.00
#
_symmetry.space_group_name_H-M   'P 1'
#
loop_
_entity.id
_entity.type
_entity.pdbx_description
1 polymer ?
#
loop_
_entity_poly.entity_id
_entity_poly.type
_entity_poly.pdbx_seq_one_letter_code
_entity_poly.pdbx_strand_id
1 'polypeptide(L)' 'MGLPKTVRFDDDLEKKVEEYLEANGLKFAQLVNMAVSKFITEPQTIQLAPVDTKDFMATAKKAFKKHKDAMDKLK' A
#
# COMPACT_ATOMS: atom_id res chain seq x y z
N MET A 1 -0.61 -0.74 35.14
CA MET A 1 -1.54 -0.37 34.05
C MET A 1 -1.04 0.92 33.43
N GLY A 2 -0.96 1.01 32.09
CA GLY A 2 -0.50 2.22 31.40
C GLY A 2 -1.53 3.34 31.44
N LEU A 3 -1.08 4.58 31.24
CA LEU A 3 -1.95 5.75 31.12
C LEU A 3 -2.90 5.60 29.91
N PRO A 4 -4.17 6.03 30.01
CA PRO A 4 -5.10 6.00 28.89
C PRO A 4 -4.57 6.82 27.72
N LYS A 5 -4.77 6.30 26.51
CA LYS A 5 -4.37 6.96 25.25
C LYS A 5 -5.63 7.33 24.48
N THR A 6 -5.68 8.56 23.98
CA THR A 6 -6.74 9.05 23.11
C THR A 6 -6.23 9.11 21.67
N VAL A 7 -7.12 8.81 20.73
CA VAL A 7 -6.85 8.88 19.28
C VAL A 7 -7.99 9.66 18.67
N ARG A 8 -7.67 10.55 17.72
CA ARG A 8 -8.65 11.27 16.91
C ARG A 8 -8.55 10.75 15.49
N PHE A 9 -9.69 10.41 14.90
CA PHE A 9 -9.77 10.01 13.52
C PHE A 9 -10.17 11.18 12.64
N ASP A 10 -9.81 11.05 11.36
CA ASP A 10 -10.42 11.86 10.31
C ASP A 10 -11.87 11.40 10.11
N ASP A 11 -12.76 12.33 9.75
CA ASP A 11 -14.21 12.11 9.72
C ASP A 11 -14.61 10.89 8.85
N ASP A 12 -13.94 10.68 7.71
CA ASP A 12 -14.21 9.57 6.80
C ASP A 12 -13.73 8.20 7.33
N LEU A 13 -12.76 8.22 8.24
CA LEU A 13 -12.19 7.00 8.84
C LEU A 13 -13.03 6.54 10.02
N GLU A 14 -13.56 7.48 10.81
CA GLU A 14 -14.38 7.19 11.99
C GLU A 14 -15.57 6.30 11.63
N LYS A 15 -16.33 6.68 10.60
CA LYS A 15 -17.49 5.89 10.14
C LYS A 15 -17.10 4.46 9.72
N LYS A 16 -15.98 4.29 9.01
CA LYS A 16 -15.49 2.98 8.57
C LYS A 16 -15.07 2.10 9.75
N VAL A 17 -14.48 2.71 10.78
CA VAL A 17 -14.10 2.01 12.00
C VAL A 17 -15.35 1.54 12.74
N GLU A 18 -16.36 2.39 12.88
CA GLU A 18 -17.63 2.01 13.53
C GLU A 18 -18.31 0.85 12.82
N GLU A 19 -18.49 0.94 11.49
CA GLU A 19 -19.07 -0.13 10.67
C GLU A 19 -18.30 -1.45 10.82
N TYR A 20 -16.96 -1.38 10.82
CA TYR A 20 -16.10 -2.55 11.01
C TYR A 20 -16.25 -3.16 12.41
N LEU A 21 -16.30 -2.34 13.46
CA LEU A 21 -16.45 -2.81 14.84
C LEU A 21 -17.80 -3.49 15.04
N GLU A 22 -18.87 -2.91 14.52
CA GLU A 22 -20.22 -3.48 14.60
C GLU A 22 -20.31 -4.81 13.86
N ALA A 23 -19.83 -4.86 12.61
CA ALA A 23 -19.85 -6.08 11.79
C ALA A 23 -19.07 -7.26 12.41
N ASN A 24 -18.04 -6.96 13.21
CA ASN A 24 -17.17 -7.98 13.81
C ASN A 24 -17.41 -8.17 15.32
N GLY A 25 -18.36 -7.44 15.93
CA GLY A 25 -18.64 -7.49 17.37
C GLY A 25 -17.44 -7.12 18.25
N LEU A 26 -16.60 -6.20 17.78
CA LEU A 26 -15.34 -5.82 18.43
C LEU A 26 -15.47 -4.52 19.22
N LYS A 27 -14.69 -4.40 20.30
CA LYS A 27 -14.46 -3.11 20.97
C LYS A 27 -13.30 -2.39 20.29
N PHE A 28 -13.38 -1.06 20.27
CA PHE A 28 -12.33 -0.21 19.71
C PHE A 28 -10.92 -0.53 20.25
N ALA A 29 -10.78 -0.73 21.56
CA ALA A 29 -9.50 -1.09 22.17
C ALA A 29 -8.92 -2.42 21.64
N GLN A 30 -9.76 -3.40 21.30
CA GLN A 30 -9.32 -4.66 20.72
C GLN A 30 -8.77 -4.43 19.31
N LEU A 31 -9.47 -3.64 18.50
CA LEU A 31 -9.01 -3.27 17.15
C LEU A 31 -7.66 -2.55 17.18
N VAL A 32 -7.51 -1.55 18.06
CA VAL A 32 -6.25 -0.81 18.20
C VAL A 32 -5.11 -1.73 18.64
N ASN A 33 -5.33 -2.58 19.64
CA ASN A 33 -4.31 -3.53 20.09
C ASN A 33 -3.89 -4.51 18.99
N MET A 34 -4.84 -5.02 18.20
CA MET A 34 -4.53 -5.88 17.05
C MET A 34 -3.74 -5.13 15.98
N ALA A 35 -4.14 -3.91 15.63
CA ALA A 35 -3.45 -3.10 14.63
C ALA A 35 -2.02 -2.76 15.07
N VAL A 36 -1.83 -2.33 16.32
CA VAL A 36 -0.51 -2.02 16.88
C VAL A 36 0.36 -3.26 16.96
N SER A 37 -0.18 -4.39 17.44
CA SER A 37 0.54 -5.67 17.47
C SER A 37 1.01 -6.09 16.07
N LYS A 38 0.10 -6.02 15.09
CA LYS A 38 0.42 -6.33 13.70
C LYS A 38 1.46 -5.37 13.13
N PHE A 39 1.34 -4.07 13.39
CA PHE A 39 2.29 -3.06 12.92
C PHE A 39 3.69 -3.21 13.50
N ILE A 40 3.80 -3.66 14.76
CA ILE A 40 5.09 -3.91 15.42
C ILE A 40 5.73 -5.21 14.93
N THR A 41 4.92 -6.25 14.72
CA THR A 41 5.40 -7.61 14.35
C THR A 41 5.66 -7.76 12.85
N GLU A 42 4.88 -7.08 12.02
CA GLU A 42 5.05 -6.99 10.59
C GLU A 42 5.61 -5.60 10.27
N PRO A 43 6.95 -5.43 10.24
CA PRO A 43 7.52 -4.16 9.80
C PRO A 43 6.93 -3.84 8.43
N GLN A 44 6.24 -2.70 8.34
CA GLN A 44 5.69 -2.19 7.09
C GLN A 44 6.84 -1.74 6.20
N THR A 45 7.61 -2.70 5.69
CA THR A 45 8.36 -2.53 4.47
C THR A 45 7.33 -2.42 3.36
N ILE A 46 6.87 -1.20 3.10
CA ILE A 46 6.84 -0.73 1.72
C ILE A 46 8.30 -0.82 1.26
N GLN A 47 8.74 -2.03 0.92
CA GLN A 47 9.88 -2.19 0.04
C GLN A 47 9.37 -1.64 -1.28
N LEU A 48 9.71 -0.37 -1.54
CA LEU A 48 9.88 0.11 -2.89
C LEU A 48 10.88 -0.85 -3.54
N ALA A 49 10.38 -1.97 -4.07
CA ALA A 49 11.20 -2.87 -4.86
C ALA A 49 11.74 -1.99 -5.99
N PRO A 50 13.07 -1.80 -6.10
CA PRO A 50 13.61 -1.16 -7.29
C PRO A 50 13.10 -1.98 -8.45
N VAL A 51 12.39 -1.34 -9.38
CA VAL A 51 11.96 -1.98 -10.63
C VAL A 51 13.19 -2.68 -11.17
N ASP A 52 13.14 -4.01 -11.29
CA ASP A 52 14.28 -4.80 -11.74
C ASP A 52 14.71 -4.23 -13.10
N THR A 53 15.84 -3.52 -13.08
CA THR A 53 16.25 -2.64 -14.20
C THR A 53 16.47 -3.43 -15.48
N LYS A 54 16.60 -4.76 -15.38
CA LYS A 54 16.68 -5.68 -16.51
C LYS A 54 15.40 -5.72 -17.34
N ASP A 55 14.23 -5.80 -16.70
CA ASP A 55 12.95 -5.87 -17.40
C ASP A 55 12.52 -4.50 -17.95
N PHE A 56 12.82 -3.43 -17.23
CA PHE A 56 12.62 -2.06 -17.73
C PHE A 56 13.47 -1.79 -18.97
N MET A 57 14.76 -2.14 -18.94
CA MET A 57 15.66 -1.96 -20.09
C MET A 57 15.30 -2.87 -21.27
N ALA A 58 14.83 -4.09 -21.03
CA ALA A 58 14.34 -4.98 -22.09
C ALA A 58 13.08 -4.42 -22.76
N THR A 59 12.15 -3.87 -21.97
CA THR A 59 10.91 -3.26 -22.45
C THR A 59 11.19 -1.96 -23.21
N ALA A 60 12.08 -1.11 -22.68
CA ALA A 60 12.54 0.10 -23.34
C ALA A 60 13.22 -0.21 -24.69
N LYS A 61 14.16 -1.18 -24.74
CA LYS A 61 14.81 -1.60 -25.99
C LYS A 61 13.82 -2.12 -27.03
N LYS A 62 12.80 -2.90 -26.62
CA LYS A 62 11.73 -3.36 -27.53
C LYS A 62 10.89 -2.20 -28.07
N ALA A 63 10.56 -1.22 -27.23
CA ALA A 63 9.81 -0.02 -27.63
C ALA A 63 10.61 0.84 -28.62
N PHE A 64 11.89 1.11 -28.34
CA PHE A 64 12.77 1.86 -29.24
C PHE A 64 12.97 1.15 -30.60
N LYS A 65 13.12 -0.18 -30.60
CA LYS A 65 13.25 -0.95 -31.84
C LYS A 65 11.99 -0.86 -32.71
N LYS A 66 10.81 -1.06 -32.12
CA LYS A 66 9.52 -0.91 -32.84
C LYS A 66 9.33 0.50 -33.41
N HIS A 67 9.72 1.53 -32.65
CA HIS A 67 9.61 2.92 -33.11
C HIS A 67 10.55 3.21 -34.29
N LYS A 68 11.79 2.67 -34.25
CA LYS A 68 12.74 2.78 -35.37
C LYS A 68 12.23 2.07 -36.61
N ASP A 69 11.76 0.82 -36.47
CA ASP A 69 11.25 0.03 -37.60
C ASP A 69 9.98 0.63 -38.22
N ALA A 70 9.15 1.32 -37.44
CA ALA A 70 7.98 2.05 -37.93
C ALA A 70 8.36 3.32 -38.70
N MET A 71 9.39 4.05 -38.25
CA MET A 71 9.89 5.26 -38.92
C MET A 71 10.65 4.94 -40.22
N ASP A 72 11.37 3.82 -40.28
CA ASP A 72 12.04 3.36 -41.51
C ASP A 72 11.05 2.91 -42.59
N LYS A 73 9.84 2.48 -42.21
CA LYS A 73 8.76 2.13 -43.15
C LYS A 73 7.95 3.31 -43.66
N LEU A 74 8.15 4.50 -43.09
CA LEU A 74 7.49 5.75 -43.49
C LEU A 74 8.39 6.62 -44.38
N LYS A 75 9.56 6.11 -44.78
CA LYS A 75 10.52 6.75 -45.70
C LYS A 75 10.55 6.00 -47.03
#